data_AF-A0A7W0JKF7-F1
#
_entry.id   AF-A0A7W0JKF7-F1
#
_cell.length_a   1.000
_cell.length_b   1.000
_cell.length_c   1.000
_cell.angle_alpha   90.00
_cell.angle_beta   90.00
_cell.angle_gamma   90.00
#
_symmetry.space_group_name_H-M   'P 1'
#
loop_
_entity.id
_entity.type
_entity.pdbx_description
1 polymer ?
#
loop_
_entity_poly.entity_id
_entity_poly.type
_entity_poly.pdbx_seq_one_letter_code
_entity_poly.pdbx_strand_id
1 'polypeptide(L)' 'MPELTLEGSFDVTDALVLDDVSDLEGLRAAHEAGTPVVVLADSADRVQAALARPEVASVLVPSEELLALDLTELTYGK' A
#
# COMPACT_ATOMS: atom_id res chain seq x y z
N MET A 1 0.99 5.68 10.28
CA MET A 1 0.36 6.16 9.04
C MET A 1 1.14 5.51 7.92
N PRO A 2 0.51 4.67 7.09
CA PRO A 2 1.20 4.07 5.95
C PRO A 2 1.66 5.16 4.99
N GLU A 3 2.80 4.93 4.34
CA GLU A 3 3.39 5.86 3.37
C GLU A 3 2.99 5.46 1.95
N LEU A 4 2.87 6.46 1.06
CA LEU A 4 2.68 6.23 -0.37
C LEU A 4 4.00 6.52 -1.08
N THR A 5 4.45 5.62 -1.95
CA THR A 5 5.77 5.71 -2.59
C THR A 5 5.71 5.24 -4.05
N LEU A 6 6.59 5.75 -4.91
CA LEU A 6 6.68 5.28 -6.29
C LEU A 6 7.34 3.89 -6.37
N GLU A 7 6.80 3.02 -7.22
CA GLU A 7 7.44 1.75 -7.59
C GLU A 7 8.89 2.00 -8.06
N GLY A 8 9.83 1.28 -7.45
CA GLY A 8 11.27 1.42 -7.72
C GLY A 8 12.02 2.44 -6.86
N SER A 9 11.33 3.23 -6.03
CA SER A 9 11.98 4.15 -5.08
C SER A 9 12.16 3.57 -3.67
N PHE A 10 11.44 2.49 -3.33
CA PHE A 10 11.47 1.85 -2.01
C PHE A 10 12.28 0.56 -2.04
N ASP A 11 13.13 0.34 -1.03
CA ASP A 11 13.86 -0.91 -0.88
C ASP A 11 12.95 -1.98 -0.25
N VAL A 12 12.43 -2.87 -1.10
CA VAL A 12 11.49 -3.94 -0.72
C VAL A 12 12.19 -5.26 -0.38
N THR A 13 13.52 -5.27 -0.24
CA THR A 13 14.30 -6.51 -0.17
C THR A 13 13.90 -7.41 1.02
N ASP A 14 13.51 -6.83 2.15
CA ASP A 14 13.03 -7.52 3.35
C ASP A 14 11.52 -7.32 3.59
N ALA A 15 10.77 -6.84 2.59
CA ALA A 15 9.35 -6.58 2.68
C ALA A 15 8.53 -7.63 1.92
N LEU A 16 7.33 -7.93 2.43
CA LEU A 16 6.37 -8.72 1.67
C LEU A 16 5.68 -7.80 0.67
N VAL A 17 5.97 -7.96 -0.62
CA VAL A 17 5.31 -7.23 -1.69
C VAL A 17 4.09 -8.00 -2.18
N LEU A 18 2.91 -7.39 -2.09
CA LEU A 18 1.64 -7.94 -2.56
C LEU A 18 1.04 -7.04 -3.64
N ASP A 19 0.35 -7.64 -4.61
CA ASP A 19 -0.33 -6.91 -5.69
C ASP A 19 -1.69 -6.32 -5.26
N ASP A 20 -2.26 -6.85 -4.17
CA ASP A 20 -3.53 -6.41 -3.62
C ASP A 20 -3.68 -6.89 -2.16
N VAL A 21 -4.61 -6.28 -1.42
CA VAL A 21 -4.95 -6.67 -0.03
C VAL A 21 -5.93 -7.84 0.08
N SER A 22 -6.24 -8.49 -1.04
CA SER A 22 -7.06 -9.71 -1.08
C SER A 22 -6.45 -10.86 -0.27
N ASP A 23 -5.11 -10.90 -0.16
CA ASP A 23 -4.40 -11.93 0.59
C ASP A 23 -4.31 -11.58 2.09
N LEU A 24 -5.46 -11.66 2.77
CA LEU A 24 -5.58 -11.32 4.19
C LEU A 24 -4.72 -12.23 5.09
N GLU A 25 -4.49 -13.47 4.67
CA GLU A 25 -3.71 -14.43 5.45
C GLU A 25 -2.21 -14.11 5.38
N GLY A 26 -1.66 -13.82 4.18
CA GLY A 26 -0.27 -13.37 4.03
C GLY A 26 -0.02 -12.01 4.67
N LEU A 27 -0.98 -11.07 4.57
CA LEU A 27 -0.94 -9.79 5.28
C LEU A 27 -0.76 -9.97 6.79
N ARG A 28 -1.60 -10.82 7.41
CA ARG A 28 -1.51 -11.11 8.84
C ARG A 28 -0.23 -11.82 9.21
N ALA A 29 0.16 -12.84 8.45
CA ALA A 29 1.36 -13.62 8.74
C ALA A 29 2.62 -12.75 8.70
N ALA A 30 2.75 -11.87 7.70
CA ALA A 30 3.85 -10.92 7.62
C ALA A 30 3.83 -9.92 8.77
N HIS A 31 2.67 -9.37 9.09
CA HIS A 31 2.53 -8.45 10.22
C HIS A 31 2.90 -9.10 11.56
N GLU A 32 2.43 -10.33 11.82
CA GLU A 32 2.78 -11.10 13.03
C GLU A 32 4.25 -11.50 13.06
N ALA A 33 4.86 -11.76 11.91
CA ALA A 33 6.30 -12.03 11.78
C ALA A 33 7.16 -10.76 11.92
N GLY A 34 6.55 -9.56 12.01
CA GLY A 34 7.28 -8.28 12.02
C GLY A 34 7.87 -7.89 10.67
N THR A 35 7.41 -8.52 9.58
CA THR A 35 7.81 -8.20 8.21
C THR A 35 6.96 -7.04 7.69
N PRO A 36 7.57 -5.95 7.18
CA PRO A 36 6.83 -4.84 6.61
C PRO A 36 6.07 -5.30 5.36
N VAL A 37 4.78 -5.00 5.29
CA VAL A 37 3.94 -5.33 4.13
C VAL A 37 3.85 -4.13 3.20
N VAL A 38 4.19 -4.35 1.95
CA VAL A 38 4.15 -3.36 0.88
C VAL A 38 3.14 -3.81 -0.17
N VAL A 39 2.21 -2.93 -0.54
CA VAL A 39 1.17 -3.26 -1.53
C VAL A 39 1.37 -2.45 -2.79
N LEU A 40 1.44 -3.09 -3.95
CA LEU A 40 1.39 -2.43 -5.25
C LEU A 40 -0.04 -2.03 -5.58
N ALA A 41 -0.26 -0.81 -6.02
CA ALA A 41 -1.58 -0.33 -6.38
C ALA A 41 -1.51 0.52 -7.66
N ASP A 42 -2.16 0.04 -8.70
CA ASP A 42 -2.23 0.69 -10.02
C ASP A 42 -3.37 1.72 -10.15
N SER A 43 -4.21 1.85 -9.12
CA SER A 43 -5.45 2.62 -9.17
C SER A 43 -5.76 3.28 -7.82
N ALA A 44 -6.45 4.42 -7.86
CA ALA A 44 -6.89 5.17 -6.68
C ALA A 44 -7.65 4.31 -5.65
N ASP A 45 -8.62 3.52 -6.09
CA ASP A 45 -9.40 2.62 -5.23
C ASP A 45 -8.52 1.58 -4.53
N ARG A 46 -7.53 1.01 -5.25
CA ARG A 46 -6.59 0.03 -4.70
C ARG A 46 -5.66 0.67 -3.67
N VAL A 47 -5.15 1.85 -3.97
CA VAL A 47 -4.32 2.63 -3.03
C VAL A 47 -5.10 2.90 -1.75
N GLN A 48 -6.34 3.37 -1.86
CA GLN A 48 -7.19 3.64 -0.71
C GLN A 48 -7.50 2.38 0.10
N ALA A 49 -7.87 1.28 -0.57
CA ALA A 49 -8.14 0.00 0.09
C ALA A 49 -6.92 -0.53 0.86
N ALA A 50 -5.71 -0.32 0.33
CA ALA A 50 -4.46 -0.70 0.97
C ALA A 50 -4.13 0.22 2.17
N LEU A 51 -4.23 1.54 2.02
CA LEU A 51 -3.95 2.50 3.10
C LEU A 51 -4.95 2.44 4.25
N ALA A 52 -6.18 1.97 4.00
CA ALA A 52 -7.19 1.76 5.04
C ALA A 52 -6.83 0.60 5.99
N ARG A 53 -5.83 -0.22 5.66
CA ARG A 53 -5.42 -1.38 6.46
C ARG A 53 -4.27 -1.03 7.40
N PRO A 54 -4.39 -1.29 8.71
CA PRO A 54 -3.29 -1.06 9.66
C PRO A 54 -2.11 -2.02 9.46
N GLU A 55 -2.32 -3.15 8.79
CA GLU A 55 -1.28 -4.15 8.51
C GLU A 55 -0.32 -3.69 7.40
N VAL A 56 -0.76 -2.76 6.53
CA VAL A 56 0.03 -2.24 5.41
C VAL A 56 1.00 -1.18 5.93
N ALA A 57 2.29 -1.38 5.66
CA ALA A 57 3.35 -0.44 6.05
C ALA A 57 3.54 0.65 4.98
N SER A 58 3.52 0.27 3.70
CA SER A 58 3.70 1.18 2.58
C SER A 58 2.90 0.73 1.35
N VAL A 59 2.52 1.68 0.50
CA VAL A 59 1.84 1.42 -0.77
C VAL A 59 2.68 1.96 -1.91
N LEU A 60 2.96 1.11 -2.89
CA LEU A 60 3.72 1.44 -4.08
C LEU A 60 2.79 1.71 -5.25
N VAL A 61 3.08 2.79 -5.98
CA VAL A 61 2.29 3.18 -7.16
C VAL A 61 3.16 3.28 -8.41
N PRO A 62 2.65 2.87 -9.59
CA PRO A 62 3.43 2.86 -10.84
C PRO A 62 3.70 4.25 -11.41
N SER A 63 2.98 5.27 -10.94
CA SER A 63 3.01 6.61 -11.52
C SER A 63 3.02 7.70 -10.46
N GLU A 64 3.73 8.80 -10.77
CA GLU A 64 3.76 9.99 -9.91
C GLU A 64 2.37 10.65 -9.77
N GLU A 65 1.48 10.45 -10.74
CA GLU A 65 0.09 10.93 -10.70
C GLU A 65 -0.69 10.28 -9.55
N LEU A 66 -0.50 8.97 -9.34
CA LEU A 66 -1.08 8.26 -8.19
C LEU A 66 -0.37 8.61 -6.89
N LEU A 67 0.92 8.98 -6.92
CA LEU A 67 1.67 9.41 -5.74
C LEU A 67 1.22 10.79 -5.25
N ALA A 68 0.92 11.68 -6.20
CA ALA A 68 0.39 13.03 -5.95
C ALA A 68 -1.12 13.03 -5.69
N LEU A 69 -1.75 11.85 -5.68
CA LEU A 69 -3.17 11.70 -5.42
C LEU A 69 -3.46 12.15 -3.99
N ASP A 70 -4.34 13.14 -3.86
CA ASP A 70 -4.75 13.63 -2.56
C ASP A 70 -5.68 12.58 -1.91
N LEU A 71 -5.08 11.73 -1.07
CA LEU A 71 -5.77 10.64 -0.39
C LEU A 71 -6.91 11.13 0.53
N THR A 72 -6.81 12.38 0.98
CA THR A 72 -7.84 13.07 1.77
C THR A 72 -9.09 13.38 0.93
N GLU A 73 -8.94 13.76 -0.34
CA GLU A 73 -10.08 13.98 -1.26
C GLU A 73 -10.82 12.68 -1.61
N LEU A 74 -10.12 11.55 -1.70
CA LEU A 74 -10.74 10.24 -1.99
C LEU A 74 -11.48 9.64 -0.80
N THR A 75 -11.04 9.93 0.42
CA THR A 75 -11.66 9.39 1.66
C THR A 75 -12.95 10.14 2.03
N TYR A 76 -13.15 11.33 1.45
CA TYR A 76 -14.35 12.15 1.62
C TYR A 76 -14.91 12.59 0.26
N GLY A 77 -15.11 11.64 -0.66
CA GLY A 77 -15.97 11.87 -1.81
C GLY A 77 -17.39 12.24 -1.34
N LYS A 78 -17.89 13.39 -1.81
CA LYS A 78 -19.22 13.95 -1.51
C LYS A 78 -20.39 13.01 -1.75
#